data_AF-A0A4R9WIS8-F1
#
_entry.id   AF-A0A4R9WIS8-F1
#
_cell.length_a   1.000
_cell.length_b   1.000
_cell.length_c   1.000
_cell.angle_alpha   90.00
_cell.angle_beta   90.00
_cell.angle_gamma   90.00
#
_symmetry.space_group_name_H-M   'P 1'
#
loop_
_entity.id
_entity.type
_entity.pdbx_description
1 polymer ?
#
loop_
_entity_poly.entity_id
_entity_poly.type
_entity_poly.pdbx_seq_one_letter_code
_entity_poly.pdbx_strand_id
1 'polypeptide(L)'
;MRMYLAHPVTDYGTKRQADAVSLIHANGWAVENPNQPHHEAAYKQYGMAHFAEVVEGCDGLAFLRFPSGAIGAGVAREVETALRCCLPVWDVSGGKLVGIGTMMPFPVLTVDETRALIAEIRANAA
;
A
#
# COMPACT_ATOMS: atom_id res chain seq x y z
N MET A 1 -11.81 -13.17 -1.18
CA MET A 1 -11.05 -12.30 -0.27
C MET A 1 -11.02 -10.90 -0.84
N ARG A 2 -11.28 -9.88 -0.02
CA ARG A 2 -11.05 -8.47 -0.32
C ARG A 2 -9.68 -8.08 0.20
N MET A 3 -8.83 -7.62 -0.70
CA MET A 3 -7.42 -7.32 -0.44
C MET A 3 -7.19 -5.82 -0.53
N TYR A 4 -6.69 -5.22 0.54
CA TYR A 4 -6.26 -3.84 0.50
C TYR A 4 -4.90 -3.74 -0.21
N LEU A 5 -4.78 -2.91 -1.25
CA LEU A 5 -3.52 -2.65 -1.94
C LEU A 5 -2.89 -1.36 -1.40
N ALA A 6 -1.94 -1.49 -0.48
CA ALA A 6 -1.17 -0.37 0.07
C ALA A 6 0.01 -0.02 -0.87
N HIS A 7 0.09 1.20 -1.38
CA HIS A 7 1.19 1.55 -2.27
C HIS A 7 1.52 3.03 -2.28
N PRO A 8 2.76 3.41 -2.66
CA PRO A 8 3.12 4.81 -2.83
C PRO A 8 2.16 5.55 -3.76
N VAL A 9 1.83 6.79 -3.40
CA VAL A 9 1.00 7.69 -4.23
C VAL A 9 1.60 7.95 -5.61
N THR A 10 2.90 7.74 -5.77
CA THR A 10 3.61 7.84 -7.06
C THR A 10 3.25 6.70 -8.02
N ASP A 11 2.70 5.60 -7.52
CA ASP A 11 2.30 4.46 -8.34
C ASP A 11 0.83 4.57 -8.81
N TYR A 12 0.08 5.60 -8.41
CA TYR A 12 -1.34 5.77 -8.77
C TYR A 12 -1.52 5.96 -10.28
N GLY A 13 -2.37 5.15 -10.90
CA GLY A 13 -2.61 5.15 -12.36
C GLY A 13 -1.45 4.61 -13.20
N THR A 14 -0.38 4.11 -12.58
CA THR A 14 0.80 3.60 -13.29
C THR A 14 0.66 2.12 -13.68
N LYS A 15 1.51 1.67 -14.60
CA LYS A 15 1.63 0.25 -14.94
C LYS A 15 1.94 -0.62 -13.71
N ARG A 16 2.73 -0.12 -12.75
CA ARG A 16 3.06 -0.86 -11.52
C ARG A 16 1.82 -1.18 -10.69
N GLN A 17 0.90 -0.22 -10.55
CA GLN A 17 -0.37 -0.46 -9.89
C GLN A 17 -1.23 -1.46 -10.68
N ALA A 18 -1.33 -1.31 -12.00
CA ALA A 18 -2.11 -2.22 -12.84
C ALA A 18 -1.60 -3.66 -12.78
N ASP A 19 -0.28 -3.85 -12.78
CA ASP A 19 0.36 -5.17 -12.67
C ASP A 19 0.09 -5.81 -11.30
N ALA A 20 0.16 -5.02 -10.21
CA ALA A 20 -0.15 -5.48 -8.86
C ALA A 20 -1.63 -5.89 -8.72
N VAL A 21 -2.55 -5.07 -9.24
CA VAL A 21 -3.98 -5.38 -9.27
C VAL A 21 -4.24 -6.67 -10.05
N SER A 22 -3.63 -6.81 -11.23
CA SER A 22 -3.77 -8.02 -12.06
C SER A 22 -3.28 -9.27 -11.34
N LEU A 23 -2.17 -9.16 -10.61
CA LEU A 23 -1.62 -10.27 -9.83
C LEU A 23 -2.55 -10.69 -8.69
N ILE A 24 -3.16 -9.73 -7.99
CA ILE A 24 -4.15 -10.02 -6.93
C ILE A 24 -5.39 -10.70 -7.54
N HIS A 25 -5.89 -10.19 -8.66
CA HIS A 25 -7.01 -10.80 -9.38
C HIS A 25 -6.71 -12.20 -9.91
N ALA A 26 -5.48 -12.48 -10.35
CA ALA A 26 -5.06 -13.82 -10.77
C ALA A 26 -5.14 -14.87 -9.64
N ASN A 27 -5.14 -14.43 -8.38
CA ASN A 27 -5.36 -15.29 -7.21
C ASN A 27 -6.86 -15.41 -6.82
N GLY A 28 -7.77 -14.83 -7.61
CA GLY A 28 -9.21 -14.84 -7.35
C GLY A 28 -9.67 -13.86 -6.28
N TRP A 29 -8.86 -12.84 -5.96
CA TRP A 29 -9.15 -11.86 -4.92
C TRP A 29 -9.63 -10.54 -5.52
N ALA A 30 -10.47 -9.81 -4.76
CA ALA A 30 -10.91 -8.46 -5.09
C ALA A 30 -9.94 -7.44 -4.50
N VAL A 31 -9.73 -6.30 -5.16
CA VAL A 31 -8.82 -5.25 -4.70
C VAL A 31 -9.62 -4.06 -4.16
N GLU A 32 -9.32 -3.65 -2.93
CA GLU A 32 -9.64 -2.33 -2.39
C GLU A 32 -8.41 -1.42 -2.54
N ASN A 33 -8.59 -0.23 -3.11
CA ASN A 33 -7.47 0.62 -3.48
C ASN A 33 -7.64 2.03 -2.87
N PRO A 34 -6.63 2.56 -2.15
CA PRO A 34 -6.72 3.86 -1.49
C PRO A 34 -7.05 5.03 -2.45
N ASN A 35 -6.77 4.88 -3.74
CA ASN A 35 -7.00 5.92 -4.73
C ASN A 35 -8.43 5.99 -5.29
N GLN A 36 -9.35 5.17 -4.78
CA GLN A 36 -10.74 5.18 -5.26
C GLN A 36 -11.49 6.44 -4.78
N PRO A 37 -12.40 7.01 -5.61
CA PRO A 37 -13.05 8.30 -5.32
C PRO A 37 -13.80 8.35 -3.97
N HIS A 38 -14.32 7.22 -3.47
CA HIS A 38 -15.04 7.18 -2.20
C HIS A 38 -14.16 7.39 -0.96
N HIS A 39 -12.83 7.33 -1.09
CA HIS A 39 -11.91 7.57 0.02
C HIS A 39 -11.49 9.04 0.16
N GLU A 40 -11.69 9.88 -0.87
CA GLU A 40 -11.19 11.26 -0.87
C GLU A 40 -11.85 12.11 0.23
N ALA A 41 -13.17 12.01 0.37
CA ALA A 41 -13.92 12.77 1.37
C ALA A 41 -13.54 12.36 2.80
N ALA A 42 -13.44 11.06 3.06
CA ALA A 42 -13.10 10.54 4.38
C ALA A 42 -11.63 10.82 4.74
N TYR A 43 -10.70 10.72 3.79
CA TYR A 43 -9.30 11.08 4.03
C TYR A 43 -9.13 12.57 4.38
N LYS A 44 -9.86 13.47 3.73
CA LYS A 44 -9.82 14.91 4.07
C LYS A 44 -10.28 15.18 5.51
N GLN A 45 -11.19 14.36 6.02
CA GLN A 45 -11.76 14.52 7.36
C GLN A 45 -10.95 13.82 8.45
N TYR A 46 -10.42 12.62 8.17
CA TYR A 46 -9.84 11.72 9.18
C TYR A 46 -8.36 11.35 8.93
N GLY A 47 -7.79 11.77 7.80
CA GLY A 47 -6.41 11.48 7.44
C GLY A 47 -6.12 9.98 7.36
N MET A 48 -4.95 9.57 7.87
CA MET A 48 -4.52 8.15 7.84
C MET A 48 -5.36 7.22 8.71
N ALA A 49 -6.17 7.73 9.65
CA ALA A 49 -7.05 6.88 10.46
C ALA A 49 -8.11 6.18 9.60
N HIS A 50 -8.62 6.86 8.57
CA HIS A 50 -9.57 6.29 7.60
C HIS A 50 -9.00 5.04 6.92
N PHE A 51 -7.74 5.09 6.47
CA PHE A 51 -7.13 3.94 5.80
C PHE A 51 -6.88 2.77 6.73
N ALA A 52 -6.67 3.00 8.03
CA ALA A 52 -6.63 1.91 9.01
C ALA A 52 -7.98 1.19 9.09
N GLU A 53 -9.10 1.93 9.17
CA GLU A 53 -10.45 1.34 9.19
C GLU A 53 -10.76 0.54 7.91
N VAL A 54 -10.31 1.03 6.75
CA VAL A 54 -10.47 0.30 5.48
C VAL A 54 -9.69 -1.01 5.49
N VAL A 55 -8.45 -1.00 6.01
CA VAL A 55 -7.62 -2.21 6.17
C VAL A 55 -8.29 -3.20 7.11
N GLU A 56 -8.83 -2.76 8.23
CA GLU A 56 -9.56 -3.59 9.20
C GLU A 56 -10.80 -4.27 8.58
N GLY A 57 -11.44 -3.62 7.60
CA GLY A 57 -12.56 -4.18 6.85
C GLY A 57 -12.19 -5.12 5.70
N CYS A 58 -10.91 -5.41 5.49
CA CYS A 58 -10.41 -6.32 4.45
C CYS A 58 -9.98 -7.69 5.00
N ASP A 59 -9.87 -8.68 4.13
CA ASP A 59 -9.43 -10.04 4.48
C ASP A 59 -7.89 -10.16 4.51
N GLY A 60 -7.18 -9.12 4.06
CA GLY A 60 -5.73 -9.12 3.93
C GLY A 60 -5.20 -7.85 3.28
N LEU A 61 -3.87 -7.70 3.30
CA LEU A 61 -3.19 -6.55 2.71
C LEU A 61 -2.05 -6.98 1.78
N ALA A 62 -2.02 -6.44 0.58
CA ALA A 62 -0.88 -6.52 -0.32
C ALA A 62 -0.21 -5.13 -0.39
N PHE A 63 1.12 -5.07 -0.42
CA PHE A 63 1.81 -3.78 -0.50
C PHE A 63 2.88 -3.71 -1.59
N LEU A 64 3.09 -2.49 -2.09
CA LEU A 64 4.20 -2.15 -2.98
C LEU A 64 5.26 -1.33 -2.25
N ARG A 65 6.51 -1.57 -2.62
CA ARG A 65 7.68 -0.77 -2.20
C ARG A 65 7.96 0.34 -3.20
N PHE A 66 8.67 1.37 -2.74
CA PHE A 66 9.40 2.25 -3.66
C PHE A 66 10.40 1.44 -4.49
N PRO A 67 10.83 1.94 -5.66
CA PRO A 67 11.85 1.27 -6.47
C PRO A 67 13.16 0.97 -5.72
N SER A 68 13.49 1.76 -4.70
CA SER A 68 14.63 1.56 -3.81
C SER A 68 14.49 0.37 -2.85
N GLY A 69 13.31 -0.26 -2.78
CA GLY A 69 12.99 -1.34 -1.85
C GLY A 69 12.48 -0.88 -0.48
N ALA A 70 12.49 0.43 -0.19
CA ALA A 70 11.90 0.96 1.03
C ALA A 70 10.37 1.06 0.95
N ILE A 71 9.71 1.03 2.09
CA ILE A 71 8.29 1.37 2.21
C ILE A 71 8.14 2.78 2.80
N GLY A 72 7.19 3.55 2.29
CA GLY A 72 6.86 4.85 2.85
C GLY A 72 6.09 4.75 4.17
N ALA A 73 6.13 5.81 4.97
CA ALA A 73 5.46 5.87 6.26
C ALA A 73 3.95 5.57 6.20
N GLY A 74 3.26 5.99 5.13
CA GLY A 74 1.84 5.69 4.92
C GLY A 74 1.59 4.19 4.73
N VAL A 75 2.29 3.57 3.77
CA VAL A 75 2.23 2.12 3.51
C VAL A 75 2.61 1.33 4.75
N ALA A 76 3.65 1.77 5.47
CA ALA A 76 4.09 1.14 6.70
C ALA A 76 3.00 1.13 7.78
N ARG A 77 2.25 2.24 7.92
CA ARG A 77 1.14 2.34 8.86
C ARG A 77 -0.01 1.40 8.51
N GLU A 78 -0.31 1.24 7.22
CA GLU A 78 -1.35 0.33 6.74
C GLU A 78 -0.94 -1.13 6.97
N VAL A 79 0.31 -1.48 6.67
CA VAL A 79 0.88 -2.82 6.97
C VAL A 79 0.87 -3.10 8.47
N GLU A 80 1.29 -2.13 9.30
CA GLU A 80 1.24 -2.26 10.76
C GLU A 80 -0.18 -2.57 11.25
N THR A 81 -1.18 -1.91 10.69
CA THR A 81 -2.60 -2.14 11.02
C THR A 81 -2.99 -3.57 10.67
N ALA A 82 -2.70 -4.03 9.45
CA ALA A 82 -2.99 -5.40 9.04
C ALA A 82 -2.34 -6.44 9.95
N LEU A 83 -1.06 -6.25 10.31
CA LEU A 83 -0.34 -7.15 11.21
C LEU A 83 -0.95 -7.17 12.62
N ARG A 84 -1.36 -6.03 13.16
CA ARG A 84 -2.05 -5.94 14.47
C ARG A 84 -3.40 -6.65 14.47
N CYS A 85 -4.10 -6.65 13.33
CA CYS A 85 -5.36 -7.35 13.13
C CYS A 85 -5.17 -8.84 12.78
N CYS A 86 -3.93 -9.35 12.81
CA CYS A 86 -3.59 -10.71 12.40
C CYS A 86 -4.03 -11.05 10.96
N LEU A 87 -4.13 -10.05 10.10
CA LEU A 87 -4.45 -10.23 8.69
C LEU A 87 -3.21 -10.74 7.94
N PRO A 88 -3.39 -11.60 6.92
CA PRO A 88 -2.29 -12.00 6.06
C PRO A 88 -1.78 -10.80 5.24
N VAL A 89 -0.45 -10.67 5.18
CA VAL A 89 0.22 -9.57 4.46
C VAL A 89 1.17 -10.12 3.39
N TRP A 90 1.09 -9.55 2.19
CA TRP A 90 1.91 -9.91 1.03
C TRP A 90 2.69 -8.72 0.48
N ASP A 91 3.98 -8.94 0.24
CA ASP A 91 4.86 -8.05 -0.52
C ASP A 91 4.68 -8.34 -2.01
N VAL A 92 4.30 -7.32 -2.79
CA VAL A 92 4.19 -7.41 -4.24
C VAL A 92 5.57 -7.11 -4.84
N SER A 93 6.38 -8.17 -4.94
CA SER A 93 7.78 -8.08 -5.35
C SER A 93 8.09 -9.06 -6.48
N GLY A 94 8.80 -8.60 -7.52
CA GLY A 94 9.24 -9.45 -8.63
C GLY A 94 8.11 -10.15 -9.38
N GLY A 95 6.93 -9.55 -9.46
CA GLY A 95 5.75 -10.14 -10.11
C GLY A 95 5.08 -11.27 -9.31
N LYS A 96 5.35 -11.35 -8.00
CA LYS A 96 4.79 -12.36 -7.10
C LYS A 96 4.24 -11.73 -5.82
N LEU A 97 3.30 -12.41 -5.19
CA LEU A 97 2.83 -12.10 -3.84
C LEU A 97 3.64 -12.94 -2.85
N VAL A 98 4.52 -12.29 -2.09
CA VAL A 98 5.39 -12.96 -1.12
C VAL A 98 4.85 -12.69 0.28
N GLY A 99 4.40 -13.72 0.98
CA GLY A 99 3.93 -13.59 2.36
C GLY A 99 5.08 -13.17 3.29
N ILE A 100 4.86 -12.17 4.15
CA ILE A 100 5.90 -11.62 5.02
C ILE A 100 5.84 -12.13 6.48
N GLY A 101 4.87 -12.98 6.80
CA GLY A 101 4.63 -13.43 8.18
C GLY A 101 4.09 -12.31 9.07
N THR A 102 4.52 -12.27 10.33
CA THR A 102 4.04 -11.31 11.34
C THR A 102 4.97 -10.12 11.55
N MET A 103 6.07 -10.05 10.81
CA MET A 103 7.12 -9.06 11.04
C MET A 103 6.99 -7.87 10.10
N MET A 104 7.20 -6.67 10.66
CA MET A 104 7.16 -5.44 9.90
C MET A 104 8.26 -5.44 8.82
N PRO A 105 7.93 -5.23 7.53
CA PRO A 105 8.92 -5.19 6.47
C PRO A 105 9.85 -3.98 6.61
N PHE A 106 11.12 -4.17 6.25
CA PHE A 106 12.19 -3.16 6.29
C PHE A 106 12.79 -2.98 4.87
N PRO A 107 13.38 -1.82 4.52
CA PRO A 107 13.43 -0.56 5.28
C PRO A 107 12.12 0.24 5.27
N VAL A 108 11.82 0.90 6.39
CA VAL A 108 10.70 1.83 6.56
C VAL A 108 11.21 3.26 6.61
N LEU A 109 10.70 4.12 5.74
CA LEU A 109 11.01 5.54 5.74
C LEU A 109 10.18 6.28 6.79
N THR A 110 10.77 7.30 7.41
CA THR A 110 10.04 8.30 8.19
C THR A 110 9.08 9.10 7.31
N VAL A 111 8.17 9.85 7.93
CA VAL A 111 7.23 10.73 7.22
C VAL A 111 7.96 11.75 6.36
N ASP A 112 9.02 12.36 6.89
CA ASP A 112 9.77 13.40 6.19
C ASP A 112 10.60 12.82 5.03
N GLU A 113 11.26 11.67 5.22
CA GLU A 113 11.95 10.95 4.14
C GLU A 113 10.97 10.50 3.04
N THR A 114 9.79 10.02 3.43
CA THR A 114 8.74 9.63 2.48
C THR A 114 8.30 10.82 1.63
N ARG A 115 8.06 11.98 2.26
CA ARG A 115 7.66 13.21 1.56
C ARG A 115 8.76 13.72 0.64
N ALA A 116 10.01 13.72 1.10
CA ALA A 116 11.16 14.13 0.31
C ALA A 116 11.32 13.24 -0.94
N LEU A 117 11.23 11.91 -0.77
CA LEU A 117 11.34 10.97 -1.88
C LEU A 117 10.20 11.13 -2.89
N ILE A 118 8.96 11.31 -2.42
CA ILE A 118 7.81 11.54 -3.32
C ILE A 118 8.00 12.84 -4.11
N ALA A 119 8.51 13.90 -3.46
CA ALA A 119 8.78 15.17 -4.13
C ALA A 119 9.87 15.04 -5.21
N GLU A 120 10.94 14.31 -4.92
CA GLU A 120 12.02 14.01 -5.86
C GLU A 120 11.52 13.22 -7.08
N ILE A 121 10.75 12.14 -6.84
CA ILE A 121 10.17 11.33 -7.93
C ILE A 121 9.29 12.18 -8.85
N ARG A 122 8.49 13.09 -8.27
CA ARG A 122 7.63 13.99 -9.05
C ARG A 122 8.42 15.02 -9.83
N ALA A 123 9.49 15.56 -9.27
CA ALA A 123 10.36 16.52 -9.95
C ALA A 123 11.06 15.89 -11.16
N ASN A 124 11.46 14.62 -11.06
CA ASN A 124 12.11 13.89 -12.15
C ASN A 124 11.14 13.37 -13.24
N ALA A 125 9.83 13.45 -13.00
CA ALA A 125 8.80 13.02 -13.94
C ALA A 125 8.17 14.17 -14.75
N ALA A 126 8.53 15.43 -14.42
CA ALA A 126 8.09 16.65 -15.09
C ALA A 126 9.09 17.09 -16.18
#